data_AF-A0A830BQ59-F1
#
_entry.id   AF-A0A830BQ59-F1
#
_cell.length_a   1.000
_cell.length_b   1.000
_cell.length_c   1.000
_cell.angle_alpha   90.00
_cell.angle_beta   90.00
_cell.angle_gamma   90.00
#
_symmetry.space_group_name_H-M   'P 1'
#
loop_
_entity.id
_entity.type
_entity.pdbx_description
1 polymer ?
#
loop_
_entity_poly.entity_id
_entity_poly.type
_entity_poly.pdbx_seq_one_letter_code
_entity_poly.pdbx_strand_id
1 'polypeptide(L)'
;MLRFVFWAFRPCIEAFGHCRKVISVDGTFLVDRHAGLLNALEQVPAFSSNVFCLRHVSSNFNTHAKSVKLKDLCFKAGAEPRVTVFYKIMEQIKALDPDAFAYLDGIDKSKWTPSHDGGKRCGILTTNMSESINGVMKCA
;
A
#
# COMPACT_ATOMS: atom_id res chain seq x y z
N MET A 1 24.00 22.02 2.28
CA MET A 1 23.35 22.01 0.94
C MET A 1 21.91 21.54 1.14
N LEU A 2 20.91 22.38 0.89
CA LEU A 2 19.49 22.02 1.01
C LEU A 2 19.14 20.97 -0.06
N ARG A 3 18.75 19.76 0.35
CA ARG A 3 18.49 18.64 -0.59
C ARG A 3 17.06 18.60 -1.14
N PHE A 4 16.09 19.21 -0.46
CA PHE A 4 14.70 19.27 -0.92
C PHE A 4 14.02 20.57 -0.50
N VAL A 5 13.28 21.19 -1.40
CA VAL A 5 12.40 22.35 -1.16
C VAL A 5 11.00 21.95 -1.61
N PHE A 6 10.00 22.15 -0.74
CA PHE A 6 8.60 21.99 -1.09
C PHE A 6 7.92 23.37 -1.09
N TRP A 7 7.20 23.66 -2.17
CA TRP A 7 6.35 24.83 -2.28
C TRP A 7 4.91 24.37 -2.48
N ALA A 8 4.01 24.83 -1.62
CA ALA A 8 2.58 24.67 -1.80
C ALA A 8 1.95 26.07 -1.91
N PHE A 9 1.01 26.22 -2.84
CA PHE A 9 0.21 27.44 -2.93
C PHE A 9 -0.81 27.48 -1.78
N ARG A 10 -1.09 28.68 -1.27
CA ARG A 10 -2.07 28.88 -0.20
C ARG A 10 -3.43 28.21 -0.47
N PRO A 11 -4.00 28.26 -1.70
CA PRO A 11 -5.23 27.53 -2.01
C PRO A 11 -5.11 26.01 -1.86
N CYS A 12 -3.94 25.42 -2.12
CA CYS A 12 -3.71 23.99 -1.91
C CYS A 12 -3.66 23.63 -0.42
N ILE A 13 -3.13 24.52 0.42
CA ILE A 13 -3.09 24.34 1.89
C ILE A 13 -4.51 24.45 2.46
N GLU A 14 -5.28 25.44 2.02
CA GLU A 14 -6.67 25.64 2.45
C GLU A 14 -7.57 24.49 1.96
N ALA A 15 -7.39 24.04 0.71
CA ALA A 15 -8.09 22.89 0.15
C ALA A 15 -7.80 21.57 0.90
N PHE A 16 -6.63 21.44 1.54
CA PHE A 16 -6.27 20.25 2.31
C PHE A 16 -7.25 19.97 3.46
N GLY A 17 -7.83 21.01 4.06
CA GLY A 17 -8.88 20.88 5.08
C GLY A 17 -10.17 20.23 4.56
N HIS A 18 -10.38 20.24 3.25
CA HIS A 18 -11.54 19.64 2.57
C HIS A 18 -11.25 18.25 2.00
N CYS A 19 -9.98 17.82 1.96
CA CYS A 19 -9.60 16.49 1.49
C CYS A 19 -10.01 15.40 2.49
N ARG A 20 -10.41 14.24 1.97
CA ARG A 20 -10.61 13.05 2.81
C ARG A 20 -9.28 12.67 3.45
N LYS A 21 -9.27 12.57 4.77
CA LYS A 21 -8.10 12.18 5.55
C LYS A 21 -7.80 10.71 5.30
N VAL A 22 -6.66 10.41 4.68
CA VAL A 22 -6.18 9.04 4.40
C VAL A 22 -4.81 8.89 5.03
N ILE A 23 -4.63 7.87 5.89
CA ILE A 23 -3.31 7.47 6.39
C ILE A 23 -2.80 6.35 5.49
N SER A 24 -1.72 6.63 4.76
CA SER A 24 -0.94 5.59 4.08
C SER A 24 0.13 5.12 5.05
N VAL A 25 0.07 3.86 5.44
CA VAL A 25 1.06 3.26 6.33
C VAL A 25 2.16 2.64 5.48
N ASP A 26 3.41 2.97 5.82
CA ASP A 26 4.57 2.41 5.16
C ASP A 26 4.58 0.88 5.33
N GLY A 27 4.77 0.10 4.27
CA GLY A 27 4.56 -1.35 4.32
C GLY A 27 5.62 -2.11 5.11
N THR A 28 6.56 -1.42 5.77
CA THR A 28 7.54 -1.98 6.71
C THR A 28 6.89 -2.80 7.85
N PHE A 29 5.58 -2.63 8.06
CA PHE A 29 4.79 -3.29 9.12
C PHE A 29 3.96 -4.51 8.65
N LEU A 30 4.10 -4.95 7.41
CA LEU A 30 3.15 -5.90 6.80
C LEU A 30 3.29 -7.36 7.24
N VAL A 31 4.32 -7.73 8.02
CA VAL A 31 4.45 -9.14 8.44
C VAL A 31 5.00 -9.36 9.84
N ASP A 32 5.56 -8.35 10.50
CA ASP A 32 6.03 -8.56 11.85
C ASP A 32 6.10 -7.26 12.66
N ARG A 33 5.50 -7.31 13.85
CA ARG A 33 5.89 -6.54 15.05
C ARG A 33 5.24 -5.21 15.46
N HIS A 34 4.09 -4.75 14.96
CA HIS A 34 3.39 -3.65 15.68
C HIS A 34 1.85 -3.72 15.65
N ALA A 35 1.25 -4.73 16.30
CA ALA A 35 -0.19 -4.75 16.61
C ALA A 35 -0.65 -3.47 17.32
N GLY A 36 0.24 -2.83 18.11
CA GLY A 36 -0.03 -1.56 18.77
C GLY A 36 -0.30 -0.39 17.82
N LEU A 37 0.33 -0.35 16.64
CA LEU A 37 0.11 0.72 15.65
C LEU A 37 -1.26 0.55 14.98
N LEU A 38 -1.62 -0.68 14.61
CA LEU A 38 -2.94 -0.96 14.05
C LEU A 38 -4.07 -0.63 15.04
N ASN A 39 -3.89 -1.00 16.32
CA ASN A 39 -4.84 -0.66 17.39
C ASN A 39 -4.91 0.86 17.64
N ALA A 40 -3.79 1.57 17.58
CA ALA A 40 -3.77 3.02 17.74
C ALA A 40 -4.47 3.74 16.56
N LEU A 41 -4.33 3.23 15.33
CA LEU A 41 -5.00 3.77 14.16
C LEU A 41 -6.51 3.51 14.16
N GLU A 42 -6.95 2.37 14.71
CA GLU A 42 -8.37 2.05 14.89
C GLU A 42 -9.04 2.99 15.90
N GLN A 43 -8.30 3.49 16.89
CA GLN A 43 -8.77 4.47 17.88
C GLN A 43 -8.89 5.90 17.34
N VAL A 44 -8.54 6.17 16.09
CA VAL A 44 -8.71 7.50 15.47
C VAL A 44 -9.76 7.44 14.34
N PRO A 45 -11.04 7.71 14.63
CA PRO A 45 -12.16 7.55 13.69
C PRO A 45 -12.02 8.36 12.40
N ALA A 46 -11.25 9.45 12.45
CA ALA A 46 -11.03 10.35 11.32
C ALA A 46 -10.08 9.79 10.23
N PHE A 47 -9.46 8.63 10.45
CA PHE A 47 -8.45 8.06 9.55
C PHE A 47 -8.68 6.59 9.18
N SER A 48 -9.95 6.16 9.19
CA SER A 48 -10.43 4.77 9.13
C SER A 48 -10.08 3.94 7.87
N SER A 49 -9.22 4.42 6.98
CA SER A 49 -8.81 3.71 5.76
C SER A 49 -7.31 3.45 5.76
N ASN A 50 -6.88 2.51 6.61
CA ASN A 50 -5.50 2.02 6.64
C ASN A 50 -5.23 1.15 5.40
N VAL A 51 -4.76 1.78 4.33
CA VAL A 51 -4.42 1.11 3.07
C VAL A 51 -2.91 0.98 2.93
N PHE A 52 -2.46 -0.19 2.51
CA PHE A 52 -1.07 -0.48 2.26
C PHE A 52 -0.65 -0.02 0.87
N CYS A 53 0.50 0.63 0.79
CA CYS A 53 1.12 1.01 -0.47
C CYS A 53 1.52 -0.25 -1.27
N LEU A 54 1.05 -0.36 -2.52
CA LEU A 54 1.27 -1.52 -3.37
C LEU A 54 2.76 -1.78 -3.64
N ARG A 55 3.56 -0.71 -3.72
CA ARG A 55 5.01 -0.83 -3.90
C ARG A 55 5.65 -1.61 -2.75
N HIS A 56 5.23 -1.34 -1.52
CA HIS A 56 5.76 -2.02 -0.35
C HIS A 56 5.22 -3.45 -0.23
N VAL A 57 3.94 -3.65 -0.51
CA VAL A 57 3.36 -5.02 -0.62
C VAL A 57 4.18 -5.85 -1.61
N SER A 58 4.46 -5.31 -2.79
CA SER A 58 5.25 -6.00 -3.83
C SER A 58 6.72 -6.20 -3.43
N SER A 59 7.32 -5.26 -2.70
CA SER A 59 8.69 -5.37 -2.20
C SER A 59 8.81 -6.46 -1.14
N ASN A 60 7.90 -6.47 -0.16
CA ASN A 60 7.86 -7.49 0.89
C ASN A 60 7.52 -8.86 0.32
N PHE A 61 6.54 -8.93 -0.56
CA PHE A 61 6.24 -10.17 -1.27
C PHE A 61 7.48 -10.74 -1.98
N ASN A 62 8.31 -9.89 -2.59
CA ASN A 62 9.54 -10.33 -3.24
C ASN A 62 10.65 -10.77 -2.27
N THR A 63 10.64 -10.37 -0.99
CA THR A 63 11.58 -10.92 0.00
C THR A 63 11.24 -12.38 0.33
N HIS A 64 9.94 -12.72 0.30
CA HIS A 64 9.45 -14.09 0.45
C HIS A 64 9.63 -14.92 -0.83
N ALA A 65 9.10 -14.44 -1.96
CA ALA A 65 9.04 -15.21 -3.21
C ALA A 65 10.35 -15.18 -4.03
N LYS A 66 11.21 -14.17 -3.83
CA LYS A 66 12.50 -13.98 -4.53
C LYS A 66 12.45 -14.18 -6.05
N SER A 67 11.35 -13.76 -6.68
CA SER A 67 11.08 -13.98 -8.10
C SER A 67 10.52 -12.72 -8.74
N VAL A 68 11.21 -12.22 -9.77
CA VAL A 68 10.80 -11.04 -10.55
C VAL A 68 9.43 -11.26 -11.18
N LYS A 69 9.17 -12.46 -11.72
CA LYS A 69 7.89 -12.81 -12.35
C LYS A 69 6.74 -12.79 -11.34
N LEU A 70 6.94 -13.37 -10.16
CA LEU A 70 5.93 -13.36 -9.10
C LEU A 70 5.69 -11.92 -8.61
N LYS A 71 6.76 -11.13 -8.45
CA LYS A 71 6.66 -9.72 -8.05
C LYS A 71 5.83 -8.90 -9.04
N ASP A 72 6.03 -9.10 -10.34
CA ASP A 72 5.25 -8.42 -11.39
C ASP A 72 3.78 -8.83 -11.35
N LEU A 73 3.49 -10.12 -11.12
CA LEU A 73 2.12 -10.60 -10.95
C LEU A 73 1.47 -10.03 -9.70
N CYS A 74 2.18 -9.94 -8.57
CA CYS A 74 1.72 -9.30 -7.35
C CYS A 74 1.36 -7.83 -7.60
N PHE A 75 2.23 -7.07 -8.28
CA PHE A 75 1.94 -5.68 -8.63
C PHE A 75 0.72 -5.57 -9.55
N LYS A 76 0.61 -6.43 -10.57
CA LYS A 76 -0.56 -6.46 -11.46
C LYS A 76 -1.85 -6.77 -10.70
N ALA A 77 -1.84 -7.74 -9.79
CA ALA A 77 -3.00 -8.08 -8.97
C ALA A 77 -3.40 -6.91 -8.06
N GLY A 78 -2.44 -6.30 -7.36
CA GLY A 78 -2.73 -5.20 -6.45
C GLY A 78 -3.07 -3.87 -7.13
N ALA A 79 -2.84 -3.74 -8.44
CA ALA A 79 -3.25 -2.59 -9.26
C ALA A 79 -4.59 -2.81 -9.98
N GLU A 80 -5.09 -4.04 -10.06
CA GLU A 80 -6.27 -4.37 -10.85
C GLU A 80 -7.58 -4.01 -10.10
N PRO A 81 -8.44 -3.15 -10.66
CA PRO A 81 -9.73 -2.80 -10.05
C PRO A 81 -10.83 -3.83 -10.28
N ARG A 82 -10.73 -4.70 -11.30
CA ARG A 82 -11.77 -5.69 -11.59
C ARG A 82 -11.52 -6.97 -10.80
N VAL A 83 -12.46 -7.34 -9.94
CA VAL A 83 -12.41 -8.56 -9.12
C VAL A 83 -12.15 -9.82 -9.97
N THR A 84 -12.78 -9.93 -11.13
CA THR A 84 -12.61 -11.09 -12.02
C THR A 84 -11.20 -11.22 -12.58
N VAL A 85 -10.54 -10.10 -12.90
CA VAL A 85 -9.17 -10.10 -13.41
C VAL A 85 -8.17 -10.27 -12.26
N PHE A 86 -8.45 -9.70 -11.09
CA PHE A 86 -7.68 -9.94 -9.87
C PHE A 86 -7.54 -11.45 -9.59
N TYR A 87 -8.64 -12.19 -9.54
CA TYR A 87 -8.59 -13.63 -9.27
C TYR A 87 -7.87 -14.42 -10.38
N LYS A 88 -8.00 -14.02 -11.65
CA LYS A 88 -7.22 -14.63 -12.74
C LYS A 88 -5.71 -14.47 -12.55
N ILE A 89 -5.25 -13.37 -11.97
CA ILE A 89 -3.83 -13.15 -11.68
C ILE A 89 -3.42 -13.92 -10.43
N MET A 90 -4.26 -13.96 -9.39
CA MET A 90 -4.01 -14.77 -8.17
C MET A 90 -3.88 -16.27 -8.49
N GLU A 91 -4.69 -16.80 -9.41
CA GLU A 91 -4.56 -18.19 -9.87
C GLU A 91 -3.25 -18.43 -10.64
N GLN A 92 -2.76 -17.45 -11.41
CA GLN A 92 -1.43 -17.55 -12.03
C GLN A 92 -0.32 -17.58 -10.99
N ILE A 93 -0.43 -16.80 -9.92
CA ILE A 93 0.52 -16.83 -8.80
C ILE A 93 0.48 -18.21 -8.14
N LYS A 94 -0.71 -18.73 -7.83
CA LYS A 94 -0.91 -20.06 -7.23
C LYS A 94 -0.35 -21.20 -8.08
N ALA A 95 -0.51 -21.12 -9.39
CA ALA A 95 0.03 -22.12 -10.32
C ALA A 95 1.58 -22.10 -10.39
N LEU A 96 2.20 -20.95 -10.11
CA LEU A 96 3.66 -20.82 -10.07
C LEU A 96 4.25 -21.19 -8.70
N ASP A 97 3.57 -20.75 -7.64
CA ASP A 97 4.02 -20.92 -6.26
C ASP A 97 2.81 -20.83 -5.30
N PRO A 98 2.35 -21.97 -4.77
CA PRO A 98 1.25 -22.01 -3.80
C PRO A 98 1.55 -21.29 -2.49
N ASP A 99 2.80 -21.24 -2.04
CA ASP A 99 3.19 -20.56 -0.80
C ASP A 99 3.15 -19.05 -0.98
N ALA A 100 3.59 -18.56 -2.15
CA ALA A 100 3.45 -17.17 -2.53
C ALA A 100 1.98 -16.73 -2.60
N PHE A 101 1.10 -17.59 -3.11
CA PHE A 101 -0.34 -17.36 -3.07
C PHE A 101 -0.85 -17.26 -1.63
N ALA A 102 -0.49 -18.21 -0.76
CA ALA A 102 -0.92 -18.23 0.64
C ALA A 102 -0.50 -16.97 1.40
N TYR A 103 0.72 -16.46 1.13
CA TYR A 103 1.19 -15.20 1.67
C TYR A 103 0.28 -14.02 1.29
N LEU A 104 -0.05 -13.87 0.00
CA LEU A 104 -0.90 -12.76 -0.47
C LEU A 104 -2.34 -12.91 -0.01
N ASP A 105 -2.85 -14.13 0.07
CA ASP A 105 -4.21 -14.42 0.53
C ASP A 105 -4.39 -14.12 2.03
N GLY A 106 -3.32 -14.25 2.81
CA GLY A 106 -3.29 -13.87 4.22
C GLY A 106 -3.35 -12.36 4.48
N ILE A 107 -3.07 -11.53 3.48
CA ILE A 107 -3.24 -10.06 3.58
C ILE A 107 -4.68 -9.70 3.24
N ASP A 108 -5.35 -8.95 4.12
CA ASP A 108 -6.69 -8.40 3.86
C ASP A 108 -6.72 -7.64 2.53
N LYS A 109 -7.45 -8.19 1.56
CA LYS A 109 -7.55 -7.70 0.18
C LYS A 109 -7.98 -6.23 0.12
N SER A 110 -8.88 -5.80 1.00
CA SER A 110 -9.34 -4.41 1.06
C SER A 110 -8.22 -3.42 1.39
N LYS A 111 -7.16 -3.90 2.07
CA LYS A 111 -6.01 -3.09 2.45
C LYS A 111 -4.94 -3.02 1.39
N TRP A 112 -4.88 -3.91 0.39
CA TRP A 112 -3.79 -3.95 -0.60
C TRP A 112 -4.21 -3.94 -2.08
N THR A 113 -5.48 -4.19 -2.43
CA THR A 113 -5.99 -4.11 -3.82
C THR A 113 -7.25 -3.23 -3.96
N PRO A 114 -7.37 -2.39 -5.01
CA PRO A 114 -8.57 -1.58 -5.27
C PRO A 114 -9.79 -2.42 -5.69
N SER A 115 -9.58 -3.66 -6.14
CA SER A 115 -10.71 -4.55 -6.48
C SER A 115 -11.61 -4.88 -5.28
N HIS A 116 -11.11 -4.74 -4.05
CA HIS A 116 -11.81 -5.12 -2.82
C HIS A 116 -11.90 -3.97 -1.80
N ASP A 117 -11.48 -2.76 -2.14
CA ASP A 117 -11.39 -1.64 -1.17
C ASP A 117 -12.68 -0.80 -1.07
N GLY A 118 -13.66 -1.02 -1.96
CA GLY A 118 -14.89 -0.23 -2.03
C GLY A 118 -14.66 1.25 -2.41
N GLY A 119 -13.57 1.56 -3.12
CA GLY A 119 -13.21 2.91 -3.54
C GLY A 119 -12.50 3.75 -2.46
N LYS A 120 -12.12 3.15 -1.32
CA LYS A 120 -11.46 3.84 -0.20
C LYS A 120 -10.11 4.46 -0.57
N ARG A 121 -9.42 3.95 -1.59
CA ARG A 121 -8.10 4.41 -2.01
C ARG A 121 -8.10 5.61 -2.95
N CYS A 122 -9.26 6.03 -3.46
CA CYS A 122 -9.39 7.15 -4.40
C CYS A 122 -8.39 7.09 -5.59
N GLY A 123 -8.06 5.89 -6.07
CA GLY A 123 -7.08 5.68 -7.16
C GLY A 123 -5.60 5.71 -6.76
N ILE A 124 -5.29 5.92 -5.48
CA ILE A 124 -3.90 5.92 -4.98
C ILE A 124 -3.43 4.47 -4.81
N LEU A 125 -2.54 4.02 -5.71
CA LEU A 125 -1.92 2.69 -5.67
C LEU A 125 -0.52 2.72 -5.07
N THR A 126 0.23 3.78 -5.35
CA THR A 126 1.60 3.98 -4.90
C THR A 126 1.73 5.39 -4.31
N THR A 127 2.01 5.50 -3.01
CA THR A 127 2.23 6.81 -2.42
C THR A 127 3.66 7.27 -2.74
N ASN A 128 3.80 8.14 -3.74
CA ASN A 128 4.98 8.99 -3.91
C ASN A 128 5.26 9.85 -2.65
N MET A 129 4.22 10.07 -1.84
CA MET A 129 4.31 10.84 -0.59
C MET A 129 5.04 10.12 0.54
N SER A 130 4.90 8.78 0.67
CA SER A 130 5.60 8.02 1.71
C SER A 130 7.10 7.91 1.43
N GLU A 131 7.50 7.80 0.15
CA GLU A 131 8.92 7.81 -0.24
C GLU A 131 9.56 9.18 -0.04
N SER A 132 8.85 10.25 -0.38
CA SER A 132 9.33 11.63 -0.15
C SER A 132 9.61 11.89 1.33
N ILE A 133 8.82 11.30 2.24
CA ILE A 133 9.01 11.44 3.70
C ILE A 133 10.09 10.47 4.21
N ASN A 134 10.14 9.23 3.71
CA ASN A 134 11.15 8.25 4.11
C ASN A 134 12.58 8.63 3.67
N GLY A 135 12.73 9.31 2.52
CA GLY A 135 14.02 9.86 2.09
C GLY A 135 14.57 10.89 3.08
N VAL A 136 13.69 11.64 3.75
CA VAL A 136 14.04 12.59 4.82
C VAL A 136 14.47 11.85 6.08
N MET A 137 13.73 10.82 6.50
CA MET A 137 14.02 10.06 7.73
C MET A 137 15.26 9.17 7.64
N LYS A 138 15.66 8.74 6.43
CA LYS A 138 16.91 7.99 6.22
C LYS A 138 18.17 8.87 6.21
N CYS A 139 18.02 10.20 6.24
CA CYS A 139 19.13 11.16 6.27
C CYS A 139 19.31 11.82 7.65
N ALA A 140 18.68 11.30 8.70
CA ALA A 140 18.86 11.73 10.09
C ALA A 140 19.83 10.80 10.83
#